data_AF-U5YKQ6-F1
#
_entry.id   AF-U5YKQ6-F1
#
_cell.length_a   1.000
_cell.length_b   1.000
_cell.length_c   1.000
_cell.angle_alpha   90.00
_cell.angle_beta   90.00
_cell.angle_gamma   90.00
#
_symmetry.space_group_name_H-M   'P 1'
#
loop_
_entity.id
_entity.type
_entity.pdbx_description
1 polymer ?
#
loop_
_entity_poly.entity_id
_entity_poly.type
_entity_poly.pdbx_seq_one_letter_code
_entity_poly.pdbx_strand_id
1 'polypeptide(L)'
;AGVCLEDKIFPKTNSFIRGSAQPLAEIDEFAGKIKAGKEAQNDPDFVIVARVEAFIAGWGLDEAMRRAEAYRVAGADAILIHSALRSPSEILAFKTEWADRLPVVIVPTKYYTTPTDVFREHKFSVCIWGNHMMRA
;
A
#
# COMPACT_ATOMS: atom_id res chain seq x y z
N ALA A 1 9.52 9.80 11.55
CA ALA A 1 8.28 10.28 10.90
C ALA A 1 8.45 10.17 9.39
N GLY A 2 7.41 10.32 8.57
CA GLY A 2 7.58 10.08 7.14
C GLY A 2 6.37 10.43 6.28
N VAL A 3 6.43 10.04 5.01
CA VAL A 3 5.37 10.28 4.02
C VAL A 3 4.94 8.96 3.37
N CYS A 4 3.69 8.93 2.95
CA CYS A 4 3.13 7.82 2.18
C CYS A 4 2.75 8.33 0.78
N LEU A 5 3.33 7.72 -0.25
CA LEU A 5 3.09 8.04 -1.66
C LEU A 5 2.26 6.92 -2.29
N GLU A 6 1.29 7.23 -3.15
CA GLU A 6 0.45 6.23 -3.84
C GLU A 6 0.68 6.23 -5.35
N ASP A 7 0.60 5.06 -5.98
CA ASP A 7 0.94 4.81 -7.40
C ASP A 7 -0.22 5.05 -8.38
N LYS A 8 -1.14 5.96 -8.05
CA LYS A 8 -2.20 6.39 -8.97
C LYS A 8 -1.68 7.41 -10.00
N ILE A 9 -2.32 7.45 -11.15
CA ILE A 9 -2.15 8.54 -12.12
C ILE A 9 -2.66 9.84 -11.53
N PHE A 10 -1.89 10.92 -11.70
CA PHE A 10 -2.28 12.26 -11.28
C PHE A 10 -2.82 13.07 -12.49
N PRO A 11 -3.92 13.84 -12.35
CA PRO A 11 -4.69 14.13 -11.13
C PRO A 11 -5.55 12.94 -10.65
N LYS A 12 -5.66 12.80 -9.32
CA LYS A 12 -6.29 11.67 -8.63
C LYS A 12 -7.69 11.36 -9.18
N THR A 13 -7.83 10.22 -9.86
CA THR A 13 -9.12 9.77 -10.40
C THR A 13 -9.91 9.00 -9.32
N ASN A 14 -11.21 9.27 -9.19
CA ASN A 14 -12.07 8.70 -8.16
C ASN A 14 -12.24 7.17 -8.34
N SER A 15 -12.20 6.41 -7.24
CA SER A 15 -12.15 4.93 -7.19
C SER A 15 -13.47 4.23 -7.60
N PHE A 16 -14.38 4.91 -8.30
CA PHE A 16 -15.73 4.43 -8.66
C PHE A 16 -16.01 4.39 -10.18
N ILE A 17 -14.99 4.39 -11.05
CA ILE A 17 -15.18 4.20 -12.49
C ILE A 17 -15.59 2.74 -12.74
N ARG A 18 -16.83 2.52 -13.22
CA ARG A 18 -17.36 1.19 -13.54
C ARG A 18 -16.73 0.67 -14.84
N GLY A 19 -16.14 -0.53 -14.79
CA GLY A 19 -15.90 -1.38 -15.97
C GLY A 19 -14.49 -1.35 -16.55
N SER A 20 -13.46 -1.66 -15.77
CA SER A 20 -12.12 -2.18 -16.13
C SER A 20 -11.14 -1.88 -14.99
N ALA A 21 -10.02 -2.59 -14.91
CA ALA A 21 -8.95 -2.24 -13.99
C ALA A 21 -8.49 -0.80 -14.28
N GLN A 22 -8.50 0.07 -13.27
CA GLN A 22 -8.12 1.47 -13.45
C GLN A 22 -6.62 1.55 -13.76
N PRO A 23 -6.21 2.37 -14.75
CA PRO A 23 -4.81 2.55 -15.02
C PRO A 23 -4.12 3.18 -13.82
N LEU A 24 -2.99 2.60 -13.43
CA LEU A 24 -2.09 3.11 -12.40
C LEU A 24 -0.90 3.77 -13.07
N ALA A 25 -0.12 4.53 -12.31
CA ALA A 25 1.16 5.04 -12.81
C ALA A 25 2.05 3.86 -13.26
N GLU A 26 2.87 4.12 -14.27
CA GLU A 26 3.87 3.14 -14.70
C GLU A 26 4.79 2.80 -13.52
N ILE A 27 5.16 1.52 -13.41
CA ILE A 27 5.94 1.03 -12.27
C ILE A 27 7.25 1.80 -12.16
N ASP A 28 7.94 2.00 -13.28
CA ASP A 28 9.22 2.70 -13.33
C ASP A 28 9.08 4.20 -13.01
N GLU A 29 7.97 4.83 -13.41
CA GLU A 29 7.68 6.22 -13.06
C GLU A 29 7.55 6.36 -11.54
N PHE A 30 6.76 5.49 -10.90
CA PHE A 30 6.54 5.56 -9.46
C PHE A 30 7.78 5.12 -8.66
N ALA A 31 8.50 4.11 -9.12
CA ALA A 31 9.80 3.71 -8.57
C ALA A 31 10.81 4.88 -8.63
N GLY A 32 10.84 5.63 -9.74
CA GLY A 32 11.65 6.84 -9.88
C GLY A 32 11.31 7.90 -8.83
N LYS A 33 10.03 8.11 -8.53
CA LYS A 33 9.59 9.04 -7.46
C LYS A 33 10.05 8.60 -6.08
N ILE A 34 9.98 7.30 -5.78
CA ILE A 34 10.48 6.75 -4.50
C ILE A 34 11.99 6.99 -4.40
N LYS A 35 12.74 6.61 -5.43
CA LYS A 35 14.19 6.77 -5.46
C LYS A 35 14.61 8.23 -5.28
N ALA A 36 14.01 9.15 -6.04
CA ALA A 36 14.26 10.58 -5.89
C ALA A 36 13.90 11.09 -4.49
N GLY A 37 12.80 10.58 -3.91
CA GLY A 37 12.40 10.88 -2.54
C GLY A 37 13.44 10.43 -1.52
N LYS A 38 14.01 9.23 -1.67
CA LYS A 38 15.08 8.70 -0.81
C LYS A 38 16.38 9.49 -0.96
N GLU A 39 16.76 9.84 -2.19
CA GLU A 39 17.97 10.63 -2.48
C GLU A 39 17.89 12.07 -1.92
N ALA A 40 16.68 12.64 -1.80
CA ALA A 40 16.47 13.97 -1.26
C ALA A 40 16.41 14.03 0.29
N GLN A 41 16.51 12.89 0.99
CA GLN A 41 16.42 12.84 2.44
C GLN A 41 17.68 13.44 3.09
N ASN A 42 17.48 14.37 4.04
CA ASN A 42 18.56 14.86 4.91
C ASN A 42 18.62 14.13 6.26
N ASP A 43 17.52 13.47 6.65
CA ASP A 43 17.39 12.70 7.88
C ASP A 43 17.30 11.21 7.54
N PRO A 44 18.25 10.36 7.99
CA PRO A 44 18.24 8.93 7.69
C PRO A 44 17.08 8.17 8.34
N ASP A 45 16.45 8.73 9.38
CA ASP A 45 15.29 8.11 10.05
C ASP A 45 13.94 8.49 9.39
N PHE A 46 13.97 9.30 8.33
CA PHE A 46 12.78 9.67 7.59
C PHE A 46 12.30 8.53 6.67
N VAL A 47 11.06 8.09 6.87
CA VAL A 47 10.51 6.93 6.16
C VAL A 47 9.67 7.33 4.94
N ILE A 48 9.83 6.61 3.83
CA ILE A 48 8.97 6.66 2.66
C ILE A 48 8.22 5.34 2.56
N VAL A 49 6.89 5.42 2.69
CA VAL A 49 5.98 4.28 2.54
C VAL A 49 5.38 4.30 1.14
N ALA A 50 5.59 3.23 0.37
CA ALA A 50 4.97 3.08 -0.94
C ALA A 50 3.60 2.42 -0.78
N ARG A 51 2.54 3.15 -1.12
CA ARG A 51 1.16 2.66 -1.13
C ARG A 51 0.81 2.09 -2.49
N VAL A 52 0.55 0.78 -2.51
CA VAL A 52 0.18 0.03 -3.71
C VAL A 52 -1.34 0.02 -3.84
N GLU A 53 -1.85 0.57 -4.94
CA GLU A 53 -3.28 0.69 -5.21
C GLU A 53 -3.82 -0.39 -6.17
N ALA A 54 -3.03 -1.43 -6.48
CA ALA A 54 -3.39 -2.52 -7.38
C ALA A 54 -4.79 -3.10 -7.09
N PHE A 55 -5.05 -3.59 -5.88
CA PHE A 55 -6.37 -4.13 -5.51
C PHE A 55 -7.49 -3.08 -5.58
N ILE A 56 -7.21 -1.83 -5.16
CA ILE A 56 -8.19 -0.73 -5.23
C ILE A 56 -8.56 -0.42 -6.68
N ALA A 57 -7.59 -0.49 -7.58
CA ALA A 57 -7.77 -0.28 -9.01
C ALA A 57 -8.33 -1.52 -9.73
N GLY A 58 -8.61 -2.62 -9.04
CA GLY A 58 -9.20 -3.83 -9.63
C GLY A 58 -8.20 -4.77 -10.28
N TRP A 59 -6.90 -4.61 -10.01
CA TRP A 59 -5.86 -5.56 -10.38
C TRP A 59 -5.74 -6.68 -9.33
N GLY A 60 -5.11 -7.80 -9.72
CA GLY A 60 -4.91 -8.96 -8.86
C GLY A 60 -3.62 -8.92 -8.02
N LEU A 61 -3.39 -10.02 -7.30
CA LEU A 61 -2.25 -10.21 -6.40
C LEU A 61 -0.91 -10.10 -7.15
N ASP A 62 -0.78 -10.72 -8.32
CA ASP A 62 0.44 -10.70 -9.12
C ASP A 62 0.89 -9.27 -9.43
N GLU A 63 -0.04 -8.38 -9.78
CA GLU A 63 0.26 -6.97 -10.06
C GLU A 63 0.62 -6.20 -8.80
N ALA A 64 -0.07 -6.48 -7.68
CA ALA A 64 0.28 -5.91 -6.39
C ALA A 64 1.70 -6.29 -5.95
N MET A 65 2.08 -7.56 -6.16
CA MET A 65 3.40 -8.09 -5.85
C MET A 65 4.48 -7.49 -6.75
N ARG A 66 4.23 -7.40 -8.06
CA ARG A 66 5.15 -6.78 -9.03
C ARG A 66 5.46 -5.33 -8.67
N ARG A 67 4.43 -4.57 -8.30
CA ARG A 67 4.55 -3.17 -7.85
C ARG A 67 5.30 -3.06 -6.54
N ALA A 68 4.89 -3.81 -5.52
CA ALA A 68 5.52 -3.79 -4.21
C ALA A 68 7.02 -4.13 -4.29
N GLU A 69 7.39 -5.13 -5.10
CA GLU A 69 8.80 -5.51 -5.27
C GLU A 69 9.61 -4.42 -5.96
N ALA A 70 9.07 -3.82 -7.03
CA ALA A 70 9.73 -2.69 -7.68
C ALA A 70 9.94 -1.51 -6.72
N TYR A 71 8.94 -1.22 -5.88
CA TYR A 71 8.99 -0.11 -4.93
C TYR A 71 9.95 -0.37 -3.77
N ARG A 72 10.06 -1.64 -3.33
CA ARG A 72 11.10 -2.09 -2.40
C ARG A 72 12.49 -1.88 -3.01
N VAL A 73 12.71 -2.33 -4.24
CA VAL A 73 14.00 -2.18 -4.93
C VAL A 73 14.36 -0.70 -5.12
N ALA A 74 13.36 0.16 -5.34
CA ALA A 74 13.53 1.61 -5.42
C ALA A 74 13.89 2.29 -4.08
N GLY A 75 13.81 1.56 -2.96
CA GLY A 75 14.22 2.04 -1.64
C GLY A 75 13.07 2.44 -0.71
N ALA A 76 11.83 2.02 -0.97
CA ALA A 76 10.74 2.20 -0.01
C ALA A 76 11.07 1.52 1.33
N ASP A 77 10.74 2.17 2.44
CA ASP A 77 11.01 1.64 3.79
C ASP A 77 9.91 0.70 4.28
N ALA A 78 8.70 0.84 3.72
CA ALA A 78 7.57 -0.05 3.96
C ALA A 78 6.60 -0.04 2.78
N ILE A 79 5.79 -1.09 2.68
CA ILE A 79 4.69 -1.16 1.72
C ILE A 79 3.36 -0.96 2.46
N LEU A 80 2.54 -0.03 2.00
CA LEU A 80 1.13 0.03 2.39
C LEU A 80 0.32 -0.71 1.33
N ILE A 81 -0.29 -1.82 1.72
CA ILE A 81 -1.23 -2.56 0.86
C ILE A 81 -2.67 -2.21 1.26
N HIS A 82 -3.49 -1.84 0.27
CA HIS A 82 -4.88 -1.45 0.53
C HIS A 82 -5.87 -2.29 -0.27
N SER A 83 -7.04 -2.52 0.32
CA SER A 83 -8.14 -3.29 -0.27
C SER A 83 -9.46 -2.58 0.00
N ALA A 84 -10.36 -2.63 -0.98
CA ALA A 84 -11.71 -2.09 -0.89
C ALA A 84 -12.72 -3.14 -0.38
N LEU A 85 -12.31 -4.40 -0.24
CA LEU A 85 -13.16 -5.49 0.23
C LEU A 85 -13.49 -5.34 1.72
N ARG A 86 -14.62 -5.94 2.13
CA ARG A 86 -14.98 -6.06 3.55
C ARG A 86 -14.29 -7.23 4.25
N SER A 87 -13.59 -8.06 3.49
CA SER A 87 -12.80 -9.21 3.96
C SER A 87 -11.30 -8.84 3.93
N PRO A 88 -10.48 -9.39 4.84
CA PRO A 88 -9.02 -9.21 4.82
C PRO A 88 -8.31 -10.12 3.79
N SER A 89 -9.03 -10.87 2.97
CA SER A 89 -8.47 -11.91 2.10
C SER A 89 -7.35 -11.42 1.18
N GLU A 90 -7.50 -10.26 0.54
CA GLU A 90 -6.48 -9.70 -0.36
C GLU A 90 -5.19 -9.32 0.38
N ILE A 91 -5.32 -8.68 1.55
CA ILE A 91 -4.14 -8.25 2.32
C ILE A 91 -3.43 -9.43 2.98
N LEU A 92 -4.16 -10.49 3.36
CA LEU A 92 -3.58 -11.73 3.88
C LEU A 92 -2.85 -12.51 2.78
N ALA A 93 -3.45 -12.61 1.59
CA ALA A 93 -2.81 -13.23 0.43
C ALA A 93 -1.51 -12.49 0.07
N PHE A 94 -1.57 -11.16 -0.02
CA PHE A 94 -0.38 -10.32 -0.22
C PHE A 94 0.68 -10.57 0.85
N LYS A 95 0.32 -10.54 2.14
CA LYS A 95 1.29 -10.72 3.22
C LYS A 95 1.98 -12.09 3.18
N THR A 96 1.24 -13.13 2.80
CA THR A 96 1.78 -14.49 2.65
C THR A 96 2.83 -14.54 1.54
N GLU A 97 2.50 -14.02 0.35
CA GLU A 97 3.41 -14.03 -0.79
C GLU A 97 4.57 -13.03 -0.64
N TRP A 98 4.33 -11.94 0.10
CA TRP A 98 5.34 -10.92 0.39
C TRP A 98 6.51 -11.45 1.22
N ALA A 99 6.32 -12.52 1.98
CA ALA A 99 7.38 -13.24 2.69
C ALA A 99 8.32 -12.32 3.50
N ASP A 100 7.73 -11.32 4.20
CA ASP A 100 8.43 -10.39 5.09
C ASP A 100 9.60 -9.61 4.46
N ARG A 101 9.60 -9.40 3.13
CA ARG A 101 10.67 -8.64 2.42
C ARG A 101 10.80 -7.18 2.88
N LEU A 102 9.71 -6.58 3.37
CA LEU A 102 9.65 -5.27 4.05
C LEU A 102 8.47 -5.24 5.03
N PRO A 103 8.48 -4.30 6.00
CA PRO A 103 7.31 -3.97 6.81
C PRO A 103 6.07 -3.70 5.95
N VAL A 104 4.92 -4.22 6.39
CA VAL A 104 3.63 -4.04 5.71
C VAL A 104 2.68 -3.25 6.59
N VAL A 105 2.14 -2.18 6.02
CA VAL A 105 1.16 -1.26 6.62
C VAL A 105 -0.22 -1.56 6.02
N ILE A 106 -1.26 -1.54 6.85
CA ILE A 106 -2.66 -1.73 6.42
C ILE A 106 -3.59 -0.65 6.96
N VAL A 107 -4.74 -0.50 6.30
CA VAL A 107 -5.80 0.45 6.66
C VAL A 107 -7.13 -0.30 6.76
N PRO A 108 -7.48 -0.88 7.94
CA PRO A 108 -8.61 -1.79 8.09
C PRO A 108 -10.00 -1.12 8.17
N THR A 109 -10.19 0.03 7.50
CA THR A 109 -11.46 0.78 7.55
C THR A 109 -12.63 0.00 6.93
N LYS A 110 -12.40 -0.80 5.87
CA LYS A 110 -13.45 -1.59 5.20
C LYS A 110 -13.66 -2.98 5.80
N TYR A 111 -12.61 -3.59 6.34
CA TYR A 111 -12.59 -4.91 6.94
C TYR A 111 -12.37 -4.84 8.47
N TYR A 112 -12.96 -3.82 9.10
CA TYR A 112 -12.79 -3.47 10.52
C TYR A 112 -13.27 -4.54 11.50
N THR A 113 -14.09 -5.49 11.05
CA THR A 113 -14.56 -6.62 11.86
C THR A 113 -13.50 -7.72 12.03
N THR A 114 -12.39 -7.64 11.29
CA THR A 114 -11.28 -8.59 11.43
C THR A 114 -10.61 -8.41 12.80
N PRO A 115 -10.52 -9.45 13.64
CA PRO A 115 -9.85 -9.35 14.93
C PRO A 115 -8.39 -8.92 14.75
N THR A 116 -7.93 -7.98 15.58
CA THR A 116 -6.56 -7.44 15.46
C THR A 116 -5.47 -8.50 15.67
N ASP A 117 -5.78 -9.59 16.38
CA ASP A 117 -4.85 -10.73 16.57
C ASP A 117 -4.51 -11.41 15.25
N VAL A 118 -5.43 -11.45 14.28
CA VAL A 118 -5.15 -11.97 12.93
C VAL A 118 -4.00 -11.18 12.29
N PHE A 119 -3.97 -9.86 12.47
CA PHE A 119 -2.89 -9.03 11.92
C PHE A 119 -1.58 -9.21 12.68
N ARG A 120 -1.62 -9.47 13.99
CA ARG A 120 -0.44 -9.77 14.81
C ARG A 120 0.18 -11.12 14.42
N GLU A 121 -0.65 -12.15 14.26
CA GLU A 121 -0.24 -13.49 13.85
C GLU A 121 0.45 -13.48 12.49
N HIS A 122 -0.08 -12.70 11.54
CA HIS A 122 0.51 -12.52 10.22
C HIS A 122 1.63 -11.46 10.18
N LYS A 123 2.04 -10.90 11.33
CA LYS A 123 3.16 -9.95 11.45
C LYS A 123 3.01 -8.70 10.58
N PHE A 124 1.81 -8.12 10.49
CA PHE A 124 1.66 -6.77 9.96
C PHE A 124 2.32 -5.76 10.90
N SER A 125 3.01 -4.78 10.34
CA SER A 125 3.87 -3.88 11.12
C SER A 125 3.10 -2.68 11.69
N VAL A 126 2.13 -2.15 10.93
CA VAL A 126 1.35 -0.97 11.33
C VAL A 126 -0.10 -1.10 10.84
N CYS A 127 -1.05 -0.74 11.71
CA CYS A 127 -2.46 -0.55 11.37
C CYS A 127 -2.82 0.94 11.47
N ILE A 128 -3.42 1.50 10.42
CA ILE A 128 -3.85 2.91 10.37
C ILE A 128 -5.37 3.02 10.49
N TRP A 129 -5.84 3.70 11.53
CA TRP A 129 -7.26 4.01 11.75
C TRP A 129 -7.69 5.30 11.03
N GLY A 130 -7.75 5.26 9.70
CA GLY A 130 -7.59 6.44 8.84
C GLY A 130 -8.57 7.62 8.98
N ASN A 131 -9.79 7.48 9.49
CA ASN A 131 -10.76 8.59 9.49
C ASN A 131 -11.79 8.61 10.63
N HIS A 132 -11.58 7.82 11.69
CA HIS A 132 -12.59 7.61 12.73
C HIS A 132 -12.89 8.88 13.53
N MET A 133 -11.84 9.66 13.88
CA MET A 133 -12.01 10.91 14.63
C MET A 133 -12.80 11.98 13.88
N MET A 134 -12.71 12.04 12.54
CA MET A 134 -13.49 12.98 11.74
C MET A 134 -14.96 12.57 11.55
N ARG A 135 -15.28 11.30 11.85
CA ARG A 135 -16.63 10.73 11.69
C ARG A 135 -17.41 10.70 13.02
N ALA A 136 -16.74 11.01 14.12
CA ALA A 136 -17.30 11.00 15.48
C ALA A 136 -18.16 12.23 15.76
#